data_AF-A0A2W1N371-F1
#
_entry.id   AF-A0A2W1N371-F1
#
_cell.length_a   1.000
_cell.length_b   1.000
_cell.length_c   1.000
_cell.angle_alpha   90.00
_cell.angle_beta   90.00
_cell.angle_gamma   90.00
#
_symmetry.space_group_name_H-M   'P 1'
#
loop_
_entity.id
_entity.type
_entity.pdbx_description
1 polymer ?
#
loop_
_entity_poly.entity_id
_entity_poly.type
_entity_poly.pdbx_seq_one_letter_code
_entity_poly.pdbx_strand_id
1 'polypeptide(L)' 'MSVKKDSYKSIACSYYDQLEAYATLGKKLKLVYLDENGKTANKEIQIKTFETKNQEEFLIGTDDFRLRLDKIQSLTPVA' A
#
# COMPACT_ATOMS: atom_id res chain seq x y z
N MET A 1 26.02 13.62 -9.34
CA MET A 1 25.29 13.00 -8.21
C MET A 1 23.99 12.42 -8.76
N SER A 2 23.91 11.10 -8.90
CA SER A 2 22.73 10.41 -9.42
C SER A 2 22.26 9.39 -8.39
N VAL A 3 21.13 9.65 -7.74
CA VAL A 3 20.33 8.59 -7.13
C VAL A 3 18.91 8.74 -7.65
N LYS A 4 18.71 8.28 -8.89
CA LYS A 4 17.38 7.87 -9.35
C LYS A 4 17.06 6.60 -8.59
N LYS A 5 16.03 6.61 -7.74
CA LYS A 5 15.48 5.39 -7.15
C LYS A 5 14.22 4.99 -7.88
N ASP A 6 14.44 4.66 -9.14
CA ASP A 6 13.62 3.72 -9.89
C ASP A 6 13.93 2.34 -9.30
N SER A 7 13.07 1.84 -8.41
CA SER A 7 13.26 0.54 -7.78
C SER A 7 11.94 -0.15 -7.49
N TYR A 8 11.18 -0.34 -8.58
CA TYR A 8 10.37 -1.54 -8.75
C TYR A 8 11.33 -2.72 -9.05
N LYS A 9 12.21 -3.01 -8.09
CA LYS A 9 13.36 -3.89 -8.27
C LYS A 9 13.27 -4.99 -7.22
N SER A 10 12.51 -6.02 -7.57
CA SER A 10 12.25 -7.21 -6.78
C SER A 10 11.56 -6.86 -5.46
N ILE A 11 10.29 -7.24 -5.31
CA ILE A 11 9.71 -7.44 -3.97
C ILE A 11 10.56 -8.56 -3.36
N ALA A 12 11.71 -8.17 -2.79
CA ALA A 12 12.59 -9.05 -2.06
C ALA A 12 11.72 -9.70 -1.00
N CYS A 13 11.94 -10.98 -0.72
CA CYS A 13 11.26 -11.76 0.31
C CYS A 13 11.01 -10.96 1.62
N SER A 14 11.87 -9.99 1.93
CA SER A 14 11.74 -9.02 3.03
C SER A 14 10.55 -8.05 2.97
N TYR A 15 10.04 -7.66 1.80
CA TYR A 15 8.93 -6.71 1.70
C TYR A 15 7.59 -7.35 2.05
N TYR A 16 7.42 -8.65 1.74
CA TYR A 16 6.28 -9.44 2.19
C TYR A 16 6.33 -9.66 3.71
N ASP A 17 7.48 -10.05 4.24
CA ASP A 17 7.71 -10.19 5.69
C ASP A 17 7.44 -8.87 6.44
N GLN A 18 7.87 -7.75 5.85
CA GLN A 18 7.56 -6.42 6.39
C GLN A 18 6.07 -6.06 6.29
N LEU A 19 5.38 -6.41 5.20
CA LEU A 19 3.93 -6.18 5.08
C LEU A 19 3.15 -7.01 6.11
N GLU A 20 3.52 -8.27 6.33
CA GLU A 20 2.96 -9.12 7.39
C GLU A 20 3.23 -8.52 8.78
N ALA A 21 4.45 -8.02 9.01
CA ALA A 21 4.78 -7.31 10.24
C ALA A 21 3.95 -6.03 10.39
N TYR A 22 3.75 -5.23 9.34
CA TYR A 22 2.96 -4.00 9.41
C TYR A 22 1.48 -4.28 9.65
N ALA A 23 0.92 -5.31 9.02
CA ALA A 23 -0.45 -5.76 9.26
C ALA A 23 -0.62 -6.30 10.69
N THR A 24 0.33 -7.11 11.16
CA THR A 24 0.34 -7.66 12.53
C THR A 24 0.52 -6.57 13.59
N LEU A 25 1.43 -5.62 13.36
CA LEU A 25 1.71 -4.50 14.27
C LEU A 25 0.63 -3.41 14.20
N GLY A 26 -0.24 -3.43 13.18
CA GLY A 26 -1.18 -2.35 12.91
C GLY A 26 -0.47 -1.01 12.69
N LYS A 27 0.67 -1.00 11.98
CA LYS A 27 1.38 0.26 11.71
C LYS A 27 0.63 1.12 10.70
N LYS A 28 0.75 2.44 10.88
CA LYS A 28 0.32 3.41 9.88
C LYS A 28 1.26 3.35 8.68
N LEU A 29 0.65 3.28 7.51
CA LEU A 29 1.29 3.18 6.22
C LEU A 29 0.76 4.31 5.34
N LYS A 30 1.65 4.99 4.64
CA LYS A 30 1.32 5.93 3.58
C LYS A 30 1.03 5.15 2.31
N LEU A 31 -0.23 5.14 1.96
CA LEU A 31 -0.75 4.62 0.71
C LEU A 31 -0.70 5.71 -0.35
N VAL A 32 -0.11 5.39 -1.50
CA VAL A 32 -0.08 6.25 -2.68
C VAL A 32 -0.93 5.59 -3.76
N TYR A 33 -1.96 6.28 -4.22
CA TYR A 33 -2.92 5.77 -5.20
C TYR A 33 -3.26 6.82 -6.26
N LEU A 34 -3.79 6.39 -7.39
CA LEU A 34 -4.34 7.31 -8.40
C LEU A 34 -5.79 7.62 -8.07
N ASP A 35 -6.06 8.90 -7.86
CA ASP A 35 -7.41 9.44 -7.71
C ASP A 35 -8.16 9.43 -9.05
N GLU A 36 -9.48 9.64 -9.04
CA GLU A 36 -10.32 9.64 -10.25
C GLU A 36 -9.89 10.70 -11.28
N ASN A 37 -9.18 11.73 -10.82
CA ASN A 37 -8.60 12.78 -11.67
C ASN A 37 -7.26 12.39 -12.32
N GLY A 38 -6.80 11.15 -12.14
CA GLY A 38 -5.47 10.70 -12.59
C GLY A 38 -4.31 11.35 -11.83
N LYS A 39 -4.60 11.99 -10.69
CA LYS A 39 -3.59 12.59 -9.81
C LYS A 39 -3.14 11.58 -8.78
N THR A 40 -1.84 11.58 -8.49
CA THR A 40 -1.26 10.80 -7.40
C THR A 40 -1.74 11.38 -6.06
N ALA A 41 -2.71 10.72 -5.44
CA ALA A 41 -3.12 10.98 -4.08
C ALA A 41 -2.31 10.13 -3.11
N ASN A 42 -2.08 10.64 -1.91
CA ASN A 42 -1.45 9.88 -0.84
C ASN A 42 -2.25 10.05 0.44
N LYS A 43 -2.47 8.95 1.15
CA LYS A 43 -3.24 8.91 2.39
C LYS A 43 -2.56 8.00 3.40
N GLU A 44 -2.52 8.44 4.65
CA GLU A 44 -2.09 7.59 5.76
C GLU A 44 -3.25 6.68 6.17
N ILE A 45 -3.02 5.39 6.06
CA ILE A 45 -3.98 4.35 6.43
C ILE A 45 -3.26 3.28 7.24
N GLN A 46 -3.98 2.59 8.10
CA GLN A 46 -3.47 1.38 8.72
C GLN A 46 -4.18 0.20 8.09
N ILE A 47 -3.40 -0.72 7.50
CA ILE A 47 -3.95 -1.94 6.89
C ILE A 47 -4.53 -2.79 8.02
N LYS A 48 -5.84 -3.02 7.97
CA LYS A 48 -6.50 -3.96 8.88
C LYS A 48 -6.46 -5.37 8.31
N THR A 49 -6.86 -5.50 7.05
CA THR A 49 -6.89 -6.78 6.34
C THR A 49 -6.94 -6.51 4.83
N PHE A 50 -6.74 -7.56 4.04
CA PHE A 50 -7.05 -7.55 2.62
C PHE A 50 -8.32 -8.38 2.39
N GLU A 51 -9.18 -7.93 1.48
CA GLU A 51 -10.40 -8.61 1.08
C GLU A 51 -10.31 -8.92 -0.41
N THR A 52 -10.49 -10.18 -0.79
CA THR A 52 -10.60 -10.56 -2.21
C THR A 52 -12.07 -10.73 -2.57
N LYS A 53 -12.54 -9.95 -3.54
CA LYS A 53 -13.94 -9.98 -4.00
C LYS A 53 -13.98 -9.95 -5.51
N ASN A 54 -14.71 -10.87 -6.13
CA ASN A 54 -14.81 -10.99 -7.60
C ASN A 54 -13.45 -11.08 -8.33
N GLN A 55 -12.50 -11.85 -7.79
CA GLN A 55 -11.12 -11.95 -8.32
C GLN A 55 -10.31 -10.65 -8.25
N GLU A 56 -10.82 -9.61 -7.59
CA GLU A 56 -10.12 -8.36 -7.35
C GLU A 56 -9.72 -8.30 -5.88
N GLU A 57 -8.49 -7.86 -5.63
CA GLU A 57 -7.98 -7.68 -4.27
C GLU A 57 -8.19 -6.24 -3.81
N PHE A 58 -8.75 -6.09 -2.61
CA PHE A 58 -9.04 -4.82 -1.97
C PHE A 58 -8.24 -4.72 -0.67
N LEU A 59 -7.55 -3.60 -0.53
CA LEU A 59 -6.95 -3.21 0.74
C LEU A 59 -8.04 -2.60 1.62
N ILE A 60 -8.23 -3.18 2.80
CA ILE A 60 -9.11 -2.66 3.84
C ILE A 60 -8.27 -1.97 4.91
N GLY A 61 -8.34 -0.66 4.92
CA GLY A 61 -7.71 0.19 5.91
C GLY A 61 -8.59 0.46 7.12
N THR A 62 -8.06 1.21 8.08
CA THR A 62 -8.86 1.92 9.08
C THR A 62 -9.75 2.97 8.41
N ASP A 63 -10.82 3.40 9.10
CA ASP A 63 -11.71 4.49 8.65
C ASP A 63 -12.65 4.11 7.48
N ASP A 64 -13.10 2.84 7.42
CA ASP A 64 -13.90 2.29 6.30
C ASP A 64 -13.21 2.45 4.93
N PHE A 65 -11.89 2.67 4.94
CA PHE A 65 -11.14 2.89 3.73
C PHE A 65 -10.97 1.57 2.98
N ARG A 66 -11.54 1.52 1.78
CA ARG A 66 -11.37 0.40 0.85
C ARG A 66 -10.80 0.92 -0.47
N LEU A 67 -9.70 0.32 -0.90
CA LEU A 67 -9.10 0.65 -2.19
C LEU A 67 -8.65 -0.63 -2.90
N ARG A 68 -8.93 -0.73 -4.20
CA ARG A 68 -8.40 -1.81 -5.03
C ARG A 68 -6.88 -1.77 -5.03
N LEU A 69 -6.25 -2.91 -4.79
CA LEU A 69 -4.80 -3.09 -4.86
C LEU A 69 -4.24 -2.67 -6.22
N ASP A 70 -5.01 -2.89 -7.29
CA ASP A 70 -4.69 -2.44 -8.65
C ASP A 70 -4.47 -0.92 -8.77
N LYS A 71 -5.16 -0.11 -7.95
CA LYS A 71 -5.00 1.36 -7.94
C LYS A 71 -3.86 1.84 -7.06
N ILE A 72 -3.20 0.95 -6.33
CA ILE A 72 -2.11 1.27 -5.41
C ILE A 72 -0.83 1.42 -6.22
N GLN A 73 -0.27 2.62 -6.20
CA GLN A 73 1.05 2.86 -6.78
C GLN A 73 2.17 2.47 -5.84
N SER A 74 2.03 2.75 -4.53
CA SER A 74 3.05 2.43 -3.53
C SER A 74 2.48 2.41 -2.12
N LEU A 75 3.09 1.61 -1.25
CA LEU A 75 2.84 1.57 0.18
C LEU A 75 4.16 1.81 0.92
N THR A 76 4.19 2.77 1.84
CA THR A 76 5.41 3.09 2.60
C THR A 76 5.06 3.25 4.07
N PRO A 77 5.75 2.60 5.01
CA PRO A 77 5.51 2.84 6.44
C PRO A 77 5.76 4.30 6.80
N VAL A 78 4.85 4.90 7.57
CA VAL A 78 5.09 6.19 8.21
C VAL A 78 5.44 5.92 9.67
N ALA A 79 6.60 6.44 10.07
CA ALA A 79 7.19 6.22 11.38
C ALA A 79 6.43 6.99 12.47
#